data_AF-A0A6J2XRP5-F1
#
_entry.id   AF-A0A6J2XRP5-F1
#
_cell.length_a   1.000
_cell.length_b   1.000
_cell.length_c   1.000
_cell.angle_alpha   90.00
_cell.angle_beta   90.00
_cell.angle_gamma   90.00
#
_symmetry.space_group_name_H-M   'P 1'
#
loop_
_entity.id
_entity.type
_entity.pdbx_description
1 polymer ?
#
loop_
_entity_poly.entity_id
_entity_poly.type
_entity_poly.pdbx_seq_one_letter_code
_entity_poly.pdbx_strand_id
1 'polypeptide(L)'
;MALRICSAYCTISTDAVLVIAGLIPLHLAAEEKLELYVKAEINDEVKNYQRRGTYQKWQEEWDTSDKRRWTRKLIHNVEDWTSRKHGDVDYYITQFLSGHGVFMDFLHRIKKIPNGNCMYCDEIYDAEHTLFCCPRWERGRSALLSDVGMLTSDTLIMKMTKTSVGAFMKEDLDR
;
A
#
# COMPACT_ATOMS: atom_id res chain seq x y z
N MET A 1 -1.69 16.09 0.81
CA MET A 1 -2.82 15.48 1.54
C MET A 1 -2.59 13.99 1.77
N ALA A 2 -2.29 13.20 0.72
CA ALA A 2 -2.01 11.76 0.79
C ALA A 2 -1.01 11.36 1.90
N LEU A 3 0.16 12.01 1.98
CA LEU A 3 1.18 11.71 2.99
C LEU A 3 0.65 11.74 4.43
N ARG A 4 -0.26 12.67 4.74
CA ARG A 4 -0.84 12.80 6.09
C ARG A 4 -1.90 11.74 6.38
N ILE A 5 -2.67 11.34 5.37
CA ILE A 5 -3.72 10.32 5.51
C ILE A 5 -3.12 8.97 5.91
N CYS A 6 -1.98 8.62 5.34
CA CYS A 6 -1.29 7.35 5.60
C CYS A 6 -0.06 7.49 6.51
N SER A 7 0.23 8.68 7.05
CA SER A 7 1.46 8.94 7.84
C SER A 7 2.75 8.53 7.11
N ALA A 8 2.79 8.71 5.79
CA ALA A 8 3.90 8.32 4.92
C ALA A 8 5.09 9.29 5.02
N TYR A 9 6.31 8.76 4.87
CA TYR A 9 7.51 9.57 4.62
C TYR A 9 7.40 10.35 3.31
N CYS A 10 7.92 11.58 3.30
CA CYS A 10 7.93 12.44 2.10
C CYS A 10 8.81 11.92 0.95
N THR A 11 9.64 10.90 1.21
CA THR A 11 10.44 10.20 0.19
C THR A 11 9.65 9.16 -0.57
N ILE A 12 8.44 8.82 -0.12
CA ILE A 12 7.55 7.92 -0.86
C ILE A 12 7.07 8.66 -2.10
N SER A 13 7.28 8.01 -3.24
CA SER A 13 6.86 8.46 -4.55
C SER A 13 5.34 8.71 -4.63
N THR A 14 4.92 9.75 -5.36
CA THR A 14 3.53 10.23 -5.44
C THR A 14 2.51 9.13 -5.75
N ASP A 15 2.75 8.33 -6.79
CA ASP A 15 1.72 7.37 -7.25
C ASP A 15 1.50 6.24 -6.23
N ALA A 16 2.54 5.78 -5.53
CA ALA A 16 2.37 4.81 -4.44
C ALA A 16 1.61 5.40 -3.25
N VAL A 17 1.92 6.63 -2.83
CA VAL A 17 1.21 7.24 -1.69
C VAL A 17 -0.26 7.52 -2.02
N LEU A 18 -0.58 7.84 -3.28
CA LEU A 18 -1.96 8.02 -3.74
C LEU A 18 -2.74 6.71 -3.67
N VAL A 19 -2.18 5.60 -4.16
CA VAL A 19 -2.80 4.27 -4.07
C VAL A 19 -2.99 3.84 -2.61
N ILE A 20 -1.94 3.93 -1.77
CA ILE A 20 -2.01 3.55 -0.35
C ILE A 20 -3.10 4.37 0.37
N ALA A 21 -3.13 5.68 0.15
CA ALA A 21 -4.11 6.58 0.75
C ALA A 21 -5.52 6.49 0.13
N GLY A 22 -5.70 5.75 -0.96
CA GLY A 22 -6.98 5.62 -1.65
C GLY A 22 -7.44 6.89 -2.37
N LEU A 23 -6.51 7.72 -2.84
CA LEU A 23 -6.81 8.98 -3.50
C LEU A 23 -6.55 8.90 -5.00
N ILE A 24 -7.57 9.19 -5.80
CA ILE A 24 -7.45 9.29 -7.25
C ILE A 24 -6.45 10.41 -7.61
N PRO A 25 -5.50 10.16 -8.54
CA PRO A 25 -4.61 11.19 -9.04
C PRO A 25 -5.36 12.44 -9.51
N LEU A 26 -4.80 13.61 -9.20
CA LEU A 26 -5.49 14.88 -9.42
C LEU A 26 -5.85 15.11 -10.90
N HIS A 27 -4.96 14.72 -11.81
CA HIS A 27 -5.20 14.89 -13.25
C HIS A 27 -6.37 14.03 -13.74
N LEU A 28 -6.46 12.78 -13.29
CA LEU A 28 -7.59 11.89 -13.59
C LEU A 28 -8.90 12.41 -12.97
N ALA A 29 -8.86 12.89 -11.73
CA ALA A 29 -10.03 13.48 -11.08
C ALA A 29 -10.51 14.78 -11.76
N ALA A 30 -9.59 15.56 -12.32
CA ALA A 30 -9.91 16.76 -13.09
C ALA A 30 -10.52 16.40 -14.46
N GLU A 31 -9.97 15.38 -15.12
CA GLU A 31 -10.48 14.85 -16.38
C GLU A 31 -11.91 14.30 -16.23
N GLU A 32 -12.18 13.48 -15.20
CA GLU A 32 -13.52 12.98 -14.88
C GLU A 32 -14.53 14.12 -14.75
N LYS A 33 -14.15 15.20 -14.05
CA LYS A 33 -15.00 16.39 -13.88
C LYS A 33 -15.26 17.12 -15.20
N LEU A 34 -14.25 17.23 -16.05
CA LEU A 34 -14.40 17.86 -17.37
C LEU A 34 -15.32 17.04 -18.28
N GLU A 35 -15.13 15.72 -18.30
CA GLU A 35 -15.96 14.78 -19.07
C GLU A 35 -17.43 14.82 -18.63
N LEU A 36 -17.70 15.04 -17.33
CA LEU A 36 -19.05 15.24 -16.80
C LEU A 36 -19.63 16.61 -17.14
N TYR A 37 -18.81 17.68 -17.10
CA TYR A 37 -19.26 19.05 -17.36
C TYR A 37 -19.83 19.23 -18.79
N VAL A 38 -19.28 18.51 -19.77
CA VAL A 38 -19.73 18.57 -21.17
C VAL A 38 -20.97 17.74 -21.48
N LYS A 39 -21.50 16.98 -20.51
CA LYS A 39 -22.72 16.17 -20.70
C LYS A 39 -23.96 17.02 -20.53
N ALA A 40 -24.92 16.84 -21.45
CA ALA A 40 -26.21 17.53 -21.41
C ALA A 40 -27.05 17.15 -20.17
N GLU A 41 -26.95 15.89 -19.73
CA GLU A 41 -27.60 15.39 -18.51
C GLU A 41 -26.61 14.57 -17.69
N ILE A 42 -26.60 14.83 -16.38
CA ILE A 42 -25.77 14.09 -15.41
C ILE A 42 -26.71 13.25 -14.55
N ASN A 43 -26.75 11.95 -14.81
CA ASN A 43 -27.41 10.96 -13.97
C ASN A 43 -26.36 10.00 -13.36
N ASP A 44 -26.80 9.09 -12.49
CA ASP A 44 -25.88 8.19 -11.80
C ASP A 44 -25.25 7.14 -12.73
N GLU A 45 -25.91 6.75 -13.82
CA GLU A 45 -25.34 5.86 -14.84
C GLU A 45 -24.15 6.52 -15.54
N VAL A 46 -24.29 7.80 -15.91
CA VAL A 46 -23.23 8.60 -16.53
C VAL A 46 -22.05 8.77 -15.56
N LYS A 47 -22.32 9.11 -14.29
CA LYS A 47 -21.27 9.23 -13.26
C LYS A 47 -20.52 7.91 -13.07
N ASN A 48 -21.25 6.79 -12.96
CA ASN A 48 -20.65 5.47 -12.79
C ASN A 48 -19.84 5.05 -14.02
N TYR A 49 -20.26 5.43 -15.22
CA TYR A 49 -19.48 5.20 -16.43
C TYR A 49 -18.16 5.98 -16.40
N GLN A 50 -18.19 7.29 -16.10
CA GLN A 50 -16.95 8.10 -16.02
C GLN A 50 -16.02 7.62 -14.90
N ARG A 51 -16.59 7.25 -13.74
CA ARG A 51 -15.80 6.70 -12.63
C ARG A 51 -15.08 5.41 -13.01
N ARG A 52 -15.76 4.49 -13.72
CA ARG A 52 -15.11 3.27 -14.23
C ARG A 52 -13.99 3.58 -15.21
N GLY A 53 -14.20 4.52 -16.13
CA GLY A 53 -13.15 4.99 -17.04
C GLY A 53 -11.95 5.59 -16.30
N THR A 54 -12.20 6.34 -15.23
CA THR A 54 -11.16 6.91 -14.35
C THR A 54 -10.33 5.81 -13.68
N TYR A 55 -10.97 4.76 -13.17
CA TYR A 55 -10.27 3.62 -12.57
C TYR A 55 -9.48 2.81 -13.59
N GLN A 56 -9.99 2.65 -14.82
CA GLN A 56 -9.24 2.00 -15.90
C GLN A 56 -7.95 2.76 -16.24
N LYS A 57 -8.04 4.07 -16.45
CA LYS A 57 -6.86 4.94 -16.68
C LYS A 57 -5.89 4.87 -15.50
N TRP A 58 -6.40 4.91 -14.27
CA TRP A 58 -5.56 4.82 -13.08
C TRP A 58 -4.85 3.47 -12.97
N GLN A 59 -5.53 2.37 -13.26
CA GLN A 59 -4.94 1.03 -13.28
C GLN A 59 -3.85 0.92 -14.34
N GLU A 60 -4.06 1.47 -15.54
CA GLU A 60 -3.04 1.51 -16.60
C GLU A 60 -1.79 2.30 -16.18
N GLU A 61 -1.95 3.48 -15.56
CA GLU A 61 -0.84 4.26 -15.00
C GLU A 61 -0.13 3.49 -13.88
N TRP A 62 -0.88 2.75 -13.06
CA TRP A 62 -0.34 1.95 -11.98
C TRP A 62 0.50 0.78 -12.49
N ASP A 63 0.03 0.09 -13.53
CA ASP A 63 0.70 -1.07 -14.12
C ASP A 63 1.94 -0.72 -14.93
N THR A 64 1.98 0.48 -15.54
CA THR A 64 3.09 0.95 -16.38
C THR A 64 4.24 1.60 -15.61
N SER A 65 4.04 1.94 -14.33
CA SER A 65 5.08 2.56 -13.51
C SER A 65 6.22 1.59 -13.15
N ASP A 66 7.44 1.86 -13.63
CA ASP A 66 8.66 1.12 -13.22
C ASP A 66 9.07 1.36 -11.76
N LYS A 67 8.64 2.48 -11.18
CA LYS A 67 8.87 2.79 -9.77
C LYS A 67 7.91 1.92 -8.94
N ARG A 68 8.37 1.43 -7.77
CA ARG A 68 7.54 0.78 -6.73
C ARG A 68 7.12 -0.68 -6.98
N ARG A 69 8.05 -1.51 -7.48
CA ARG A 69 7.85 -2.97 -7.66
C ARG A 69 7.22 -3.66 -6.45
N TRP A 70 7.59 -3.25 -5.24
CA TRP A 70 7.05 -3.80 -3.99
C TRP A 70 5.57 -3.46 -3.77
N THR A 71 5.21 -2.16 -3.75
CA THR A 71 3.82 -1.75 -3.52
C THR A 71 2.87 -2.32 -4.56
N ARG A 72 3.30 -2.42 -5.83
CA ARG A 72 2.50 -3.03 -6.90
C ARG A 72 2.36 -4.54 -6.76
N LYS A 73 3.39 -5.24 -6.24
CA LYS A 73 3.30 -6.68 -5.90
C LYS A 73 2.26 -6.94 -4.80
N LEU A 74 1.96 -5.95 -3.97
CA LEU A 74 0.94 -6.04 -2.92
C LEU A 74 -0.43 -5.60 -3.42
N ILE A 75 -0.52 -4.43 -4.03
CA ILE A 75 -1.79 -3.82 -4.46
C ILE A 75 -1.90 -3.94 -5.98
N HIS A 76 -2.51 -5.03 -6.44
CA HIS A 76 -2.66 -5.29 -7.89
C HIS A 76 -3.79 -4.48 -8.50
N ASN A 77 -4.95 -4.41 -7.82
CA ASN A 77 -6.14 -3.70 -8.30
C ASN A 77 -6.36 -2.43 -7.47
N VAL A 78 -6.26 -1.26 -8.12
CA VAL A 78 -6.42 0.03 -7.43
C VAL A 78 -7.86 0.27 -6.97
N GLU A 79 -8.87 -0.19 -7.73
CA GLU A 79 -10.28 -0.02 -7.40
C GLU A 79 -10.71 -0.89 -6.22
N ASP A 80 -10.30 -2.17 -6.19
CA ASP A 80 -10.56 -3.07 -5.07
C ASP A 80 -9.90 -2.56 -3.79
N TRP A 81 -8.69 -2.03 -3.91
CA TRP A 81 -7.98 -1.44 -2.79
C TRP A 81 -8.68 -0.17 -2.31
N THR A 82 -8.96 0.81 -3.16
CA THR A 82 -9.55 2.10 -2.73
C THR A 82 -11.00 1.98 -2.27
N SER A 83 -11.73 0.98 -2.73
CA SER A 83 -13.13 0.73 -2.33
C SER A 83 -13.27 -0.10 -1.04
N ARG A 84 -12.17 -0.51 -0.42
CA ARG A 84 -12.17 -1.31 0.81
C ARG A 84 -12.90 -0.60 1.95
N LYS A 85 -13.63 -1.39 2.74
CA LYS A 85 -14.34 -0.92 3.95
C LYS A 85 -13.56 -1.16 5.25
N HIS A 86 -12.43 -1.84 5.14
CA HIS A 86 -11.60 -2.29 6.25
C HIS A 86 -10.12 -2.06 5.91
N GLY A 87 -9.24 -2.23 6.90
CA GLY A 87 -7.79 -2.11 6.67
C GLY A 87 -7.35 -0.65 6.54
N ASP A 88 -7.60 0.13 7.60
CA ASP A 88 -7.05 1.47 7.73
C ASP A 88 -5.52 1.43 7.64
N VAL A 89 -4.96 2.44 6.99
CA VAL A 89 -3.52 2.59 6.79
C VAL A 89 -2.96 3.52 7.86
N ASP A 90 -2.37 2.93 8.91
CA ASP A 90 -1.59 3.68 9.88
C ASP A 90 -0.12 3.80 9.45
N TYR A 91 0.71 4.43 10.29
CA TYR A 91 2.12 4.63 10.03
C TYR A 91 2.86 3.32 9.71
N TYR A 92 2.64 2.25 10.48
CA TYR A 92 3.34 0.99 10.34
C TYR A 92 2.88 0.21 9.11
N ILE A 93 1.56 0.15 8.88
CA ILE A 93 0.99 -0.44 7.67
C ILE A 93 1.48 0.30 6.43
N THR A 94 1.59 1.62 6.48
CA THR A 94 2.08 2.42 5.36
C THR A 94 3.55 2.16 5.07
N GLN A 95 4.40 2.03 6.08
CA GLN A 95 5.79 1.63 5.87
C GLN A 95 5.91 0.26 5.20
N PHE A 96 5.07 -0.70 5.62
CA PHE A 96 4.99 -2.00 4.96
C PHE A 96 4.57 -1.85 3.49
N LEU A 97 3.41 -1.27 3.22
CA LEU A 97 2.85 -1.23 1.86
C LEU A 97 3.77 -0.46 0.90
N SER A 98 4.42 0.59 1.39
CA SER A 98 5.35 1.37 0.60
C SER A 98 6.73 0.72 0.45
N GLY A 99 7.10 -0.21 1.35
CA GLY A 99 8.48 -0.67 1.50
C GLY A 99 9.44 0.43 1.97
N HIS A 100 8.90 1.57 2.40
CA HIS A 100 9.63 2.75 2.86
C HIS A 100 9.38 2.94 4.35
N GLY A 101 10.20 2.24 5.15
CA GLY A 101 10.22 2.34 6.59
C GLY A 101 11.64 2.54 7.12
N VAL A 102 11.83 2.32 8.41
CA VAL A 102 13.16 2.23 9.04
C VAL A 102 13.82 0.88 8.72
N PHE A 103 13.74 0.47 7.46
CA PHE A 103 14.38 -0.72 6.94
C PHE A 103 15.86 -0.39 6.71
N MET A 104 16.73 -1.08 7.43
CA MET A 104 18.20 -0.98 7.31
C MET A 104 18.65 -1.07 5.85
N ASP A 105 18.07 -1.93 5.02
CA ASP A 105 18.38 -1.98 3.58
C ASP A 105 18.13 -0.63 2.89
N PHE A 106 16.99 0.02 3.15
CA PHE A 106 16.72 1.37 2.66
C PHE A 106 17.70 2.40 3.22
N LEU A 107 17.94 2.39 4.54
CA LEU A 107 18.87 3.31 5.20
C LEU A 107 20.30 3.17 4.66
N HIS A 108 20.71 1.94 4.33
CA HIS A 108 22.00 1.63 3.72
C HIS A 108 22.07 2.19 2.30
N ARG A 109 21.05 1.98 1.47
CA ARG A 109 20.98 2.57 0.10
C ARG A 109 21.11 4.09 0.10
N ILE A 110 20.51 4.77 1.09
CA ILE A 110 20.64 6.22 1.25
C ILE A 110 21.87 6.66 2.07
N LYS A 111 22.82 5.72 2.31
CA LYS A 111 24.11 5.94 2.98
C LYS A 111 24.00 6.50 4.41
N LYS A 112 22.91 6.19 5.12
CA LYS A 112 22.73 6.57 6.54
C LYS A 112 23.34 5.58 7.51
N ILE A 113 23.51 4.32 7.10
CA ILE A 113 24.11 3.25 7.91
C ILE A 113 25.06 2.39 7.05
N PRO A 114 26.05 1.72 7.66
CA PRO A 114 27.07 0.97 6.93
C PRO A 114 26.62 -0.41 6.43
N ASN A 115 25.56 -0.99 7.01
CA ASN A 115 25.08 -2.34 6.68
C ASN A 115 23.54 -2.33 6.56
N GLY A 116 22.99 -2.97 5.53
CA GLY A 116 21.56 -3.12 5.29
C GLY A 116 20.95 -4.41 5.85
N ASN A 117 21.73 -5.26 6.49
CA ASN A 117 21.31 -6.58 6.96
C ASN A 117 20.53 -6.53 8.27
N CYS A 118 19.75 -7.58 8.49
CA CYS A 118 18.94 -7.83 9.66
C CYS A 118 19.83 -8.25 10.83
N MET A 119 19.73 -7.56 11.96
CA MET A 119 20.51 -7.92 13.15
C MET A 119 20.15 -9.28 13.77
N TYR A 120 19.02 -9.88 13.38
CA TYR A 120 18.52 -11.13 13.95
C TYR A 120 18.87 -12.37 13.12
N CYS A 121 19.17 -12.22 11.83
CA CYS A 121 19.43 -13.35 10.94
C CYS A 121 20.34 -13.03 9.75
N ASP A 122 20.93 -11.84 9.71
CA ASP A 122 21.91 -11.38 8.71
C ASP A 122 21.44 -11.35 7.24
N GLU A 123 20.14 -11.54 7.01
CA GLU A 123 19.50 -11.37 5.69
C GLU A 123 19.23 -9.90 5.39
N ILE A 124 18.94 -9.55 4.13
CA ILE A 124 18.56 -8.18 3.74
C ILE A 124 17.33 -7.74 4.55
N TYR A 125 17.45 -6.62 5.28
CA TYR A 125 16.36 -6.14 6.14
C TYR A 125 15.49 -5.12 5.40
N ASP A 126 14.59 -5.65 4.58
CA ASP A 126 13.52 -4.93 3.88
C ASP A 126 12.12 -5.27 4.43
N ALA A 127 11.08 -4.70 3.82
CA ALA A 127 9.70 -4.94 4.22
C ALA A 127 9.25 -6.38 4.01
N GLU A 128 9.72 -7.04 2.94
CA GLU A 128 9.37 -8.43 2.62
C GLU A 128 9.96 -9.37 3.67
N HIS A 129 11.26 -9.24 3.94
CA HIS A 129 11.95 -9.99 4.96
C HIS A 129 11.32 -9.80 6.35
N THR A 130 11.07 -8.56 6.74
CA THR A 130 10.48 -8.23 8.05
C THR A 130 9.18 -9.02 8.29
N LEU A 131 8.35 -9.15 7.26
CA LEU A 131 7.00 -9.68 7.38
C LEU A 131 6.82 -11.14 7.06
N PHE A 132 7.71 -11.74 6.28
CA PHE A 132 7.57 -13.13 5.86
C PHE A 132 8.68 -14.04 6.38
N CYS A 133 9.85 -13.50 6.73
CA CYS A 133 11.04 -14.32 6.98
C CYS A 133 11.69 -14.09 8.35
N CYS A 134 11.78 -12.85 8.80
CA CYS A 134 12.61 -12.44 9.93
C CYS A 134 12.22 -13.18 11.23
N PRO A 135 13.11 -13.97 11.87
CA PRO A 135 12.76 -14.77 13.06
C PRO A 135 12.21 -13.94 14.22
N ARG A 136 12.64 -12.68 14.35
CA ARG A 136 12.15 -11.74 15.36
C ARG A 136 10.62 -11.62 15.39
N TRP A 137 9.98 -11.66 14.22
CA TRP A 137 8.55 -11.43 14.07
C TRP A 137 7.73 -12.71 13.93
N GLU A 138 8.33 -13.87 14.21
CA GLU A 138 7.69 -15.18 14.07
C GLU A 138 6.41 -15.28 14.90
N ARG A 139 6.45 -14.86 16.17
CA ARG A 139 5.28 -14.92 17.07
C ARG A 139 4.09 -14.14 16.51
N GLY A 140 4.33 -12.92 16.03
CA GLY A 140 3.32 -12.13 15.35
C GLY A 140 2.79 -12.90 14.14
N ARG A 141 3.68 -13.29 13.21
CA ARG A 141 3.30 -14.01 11.99
C ARG A 141 2.46 -15.26 12.26
N SER A 142 2.77 -16.03 13.30
CA SER A 142 1.99 -17.22 13.67
C SER A 142 0.53 -16.90 13.98
N ALA A 143 0.26 -15.76 14.63
CA ALA A 143 -1.11 -15.30 14.88
C ALA A 143 -1.86 -15.00 13.57
N LEU A 144 -1.20 -14.35 12.59
CA LEU A 144 -1.81 -14.16 11.26
C LEU A 144 -1.99 -15.46 10.52
N LEU A 145 -0.98 -16.33 10.52
CA LEU A 145 -1.06 -17.64 9.87
C LEU A 145 -2.25 -18.46 10.36
N SER A 146 -2.57 -18.38 11.66
CA SER A 146 -3.75 -19.05 12.21
C SER A 146 -5.08 -18.52 11.66
N ASP A 147 -5.11 -17.27 11.21
CA ASP A 147 -6.30 -16.58 10.71
C ASP A 147 -6.44 -16.65 9.18
N VAL A 148 -5.33 -16.54 8.44
CA VAL A 148 -5.33 -16.59 6.96
C VAL A 148 -4.94 -17.95 6.37
N GLY A 149 -4.48 -18.89 7.18
CA GLY A 149 -4.01 -20.22 6.79
C GLY A 149 -2.62 -20.23 6.13
N MET A 150 -2.39 -19.36 5.16
CA MET A 150 -1.10 -19.18 4.48
C MET A 150 -0.77 -17.68 4.43
N LEU A 151 0.44 -17.31 4.82
CA LEU A 151 0.87 -15.91 4.84
C LEU A 151 1.65 -15.58 3.55
N THR A 152 0.99 -14.88 2.63
CA THR A 152 1.57 -14.30 1.42
C THR A 152 1.15 -12.84 1.31
N SER A 153 1.80 -12.11 0.40
CA SER A 153 1.36 -10.78 -0.03
C SER A 153 -0.13 -10.74 -0.34
N ASP A 154 -0.63 -11.70 -1.12
CA ASP A 154 -2.01 -11.72 -1.57
C ASP A 154 -2.99 -12.04 -0.43
N THR A 155 -2.67 -12.97 0.46
CA THR A 155 -3.58 -13.32 1.57
C THR A 155 -3.66 -12.19 2.60
N LEU A 156 -2.56 -11.45 2.83
CA LEU A 156 -2.55 -10.24 3.65
C LEU A 156 -3.44 -9.14 3.06
N ILE A 157 -3.26 -8.84 1.77
CA ILE A 157 -4.02 -7.79 1.10
C ILE A 157 -5.49 -8.17 1.00
N MET A 158 -5.79 -9.45 0.75
CA MET A 158 -7.15 -9.97 0.80
C MET A 158 -7.77 -9.81 2.20
N LYS A 159 -7.03 -10.09 3.27
CA LYS A 159 -7.50 -9.86 4.64
C LYS A 159 -7.83 -8.39 4.84
N MET A 160 -6.95 -7.47 4.39
CA MET A 160 -7.16 -6.02 4.47
C MET A 160 -8.37 -5.51 3.70
N THR A 161 -8.68 -6.10 2.54
CA THR A 161 -9.83 -5.67 1.72
C THR A 161 -11.16 -6.29 2.18
N LYS A 162 -11.16 -7.50 2.74
CA LYS A 162 -12.39 -8.25 3.07
C LYS A 162 -12.77 -8.24 4.54
N THR A 163 -11.85 -7.96 5.45
CA THR A 163 -12.06 -8.06 6.92
C THR A 163 -11.23 -7.02 7.67
N SER A 164 -11.59 -6.68 8.91
CA SER A 164 -10.71 -5.85 9.75
C SER A 164 -9.39 -6.59 10.05
N VAL A 165 -8.25 -5.98 9.73
CA VAL A 165 -6.96 -6.46 10.24
C VAL A 165 -6.83 -5.99 11.69
N GLY A 166 -7.05 -6.91 12.62
CA GLY A 166 -6.77 -6.68 14.02
C GLY A 166 -5.27 -6.51 14.24
N ALA A 167 -4.86 -5.31 14.64
CA ALA A 167 -3.67 -4.94 15.44
C ALA A 167 -2.34 -5.72 15.24
N PHE A 168 -2.04 -6.21 14.04
CA PHE A 168 -0.85 -7.04 13.79
C PHE A 168 0.50 -6.33 14.05
N MET A 169 0.55 -5.00 13.95
CA MET A 169 1.80 -4.24 14.09
C MET A 169 1.86 -3.32 15.33
N LYS A 170 0.82 -3.28 16.16
CA LYS A 170 0.74 -2.29 17.25
C LYS A 170 1.48 -2.68 18.53
N GLU A 171 1.73 -3.97 18.78
CA GLU A 171 2.28 -4.40 20.08
C GLU A 171 3.81 -4.48 20.13
N ASP A 172 4.50 -4.53 18.99
CA ASP A 172 5.94 -4.84 18.96
C ASP A 172 6.82 -3.78 18.27
N LEU A 173 6.26 -2.70 17.71
CA LEU A 173 7.03 -1.59 17.11
C LEU A 173 7.24 -0.39 18.05
N ASP A 174 6.59 -0.40 19.22
CA ASP A 174 6.72 0.61 20.27
C ASP A 174 7.67 0.17 21.42
N ARG A 175 8.49 -0.88 21.21
CA ARG A 175 9.52 -1.35 22.16
C ARG A 175 10.93 -1.32 21.59
#